data_AF-A0A0D2MVY6-F1
#
_entry.id   AF-A0A0D2MVY6-F1
#
_cell.length_a   1.000
_cell.length_b   1.000
_cell.length_c   1.000
_cell.angle_alpha   90.00
_cell.angle_beta   90.00
_cell.angle_gamma   90.00
#
_symmetry.space_group_name_H-M   'P 1'
#
loop_
_entity.id
_entity.type
_entity.pdbx_description
1 polymer ?
#
loop_
_entity_poly.entity_id
_entity_poly.type
_entity_poly.pdbx_seq_one_letter_code
_entity_poly.pdbx_strand_id
1 'polypeptide(L)'
;MVFASTKPQIAPCDPTAPLAPAGPSNPAEREAGHAADSAGGGGGPATAAAGAGGGVAATAAAAADDALEESHWELVLESTKLTRMQALLLLTLLRHHGSKLADLAAERARLSLQLQSSTALPPAGMFARGDASLRQVALVEALGANVRRERTAAMVGMQVLRAVLAPAQWATWMALSPSWPPGAAKCGAALERALARGPEAFATSAV
;
A
#
# COMPACT_ATOMS: atom_id res chain seq x y z
N MET A 1 -30.57 8.46 37.89
CA MET A 1 -29.31 8.21 37.16
C MET A 1 -29.63 8.24 35.68
N VAL A 2 -29.16 9.26 34.95
CA VAL A 2 -29.38 9.43 33.51
C VAL A 2 -28.07 9.06 32.82
N PHE A 3 -28.06 8.00 32.01
CA PHE A 3 -26.92 7.65 31.18
C PHE A 3 -26.97 8.46 29.88
N ALA A 4 -26.03 9.40 29.73
CA ALA A 4 -25.79 10.09 28.48
C ALA A 4 -25.23 9.09 27.44
N SER A 5 -25.97 8.93 26.35
CA SER A 5 -25.56 8.16 25.17
C SER A 5 -24.68 9.02 24.28
N THR A 6 -23.37 8.81 24.34
CA THR A 6 -22.40 9.42 23.43
C THR A 6 -22.29 8.55 22.18
N LYS A 7 -22.98 8.94 21.09
CA LYS A 7 -22.75 8.36 19.76
C LYS A 7 -21.37 8.79 19.25
N PRO A 8 -20.52 7.87 18.75
CA PRO A 8 -19.31 8.28 18.04
C PRO A 8 -19.69 8.91 16.70
N GLN A 9 -19.35 10.19 16.53
CA GLN A 9 -19.38 10.85 15.23
C GLN A 9 -18.24 10.28 14.37
N ILE A 10 -18.58 9.43 13.41
CA ILE A 10 -17.67 9.03 12.34
C ILE A 10 -17.53 10.24 11.43
N ALA A 11 -16.35 10.85 11.42
CA ALA A 11 -16.04 11.95 10.50
C ALA A 11 -16.16 11.45 9.04
N PRO A 12 -16.74 12.24 8.11
CA PRO A 12 -16.78 11.87 6.71
C PRO A 12 -15.36 11.77 6.16
N CYS A 13 -15.01 10.62 5.59
CA CYS A 13 -13.77 10.43 4.85
C CYS A 13 -13.73 11.43 3.69
N ASP A 14 -12.74 12.33 3.71
CA ASP A 14 -12.47 13.26 2.61
C ASP A 14 -11.86 12.46 1.42
N PRO A 15 -12.56 12.35 0.28
CA PRO A 15 -12.08 11.61 -0.90
C PRO A 15 -10.95 12.35 -1.64
N THR A 16 -10.53 13.52 -1.15
CA THR A 16 -9.51 14.37 -1.78
C THR A 16 -8.13 14.24 -1.15
N ALA A 17 -7.97 13.43 -0.09
CA ALA A 17 -6.68 13.19 0.53
C ALA A 17 -5.70 12.57 -0.50
N PRO A 18 -4.55 13.22 -0.77
CA PRO A 18 -3.54 12.64 -1.63
C PRO A 18 -3.04 11.34 -0.99
N LEU A 19 -3.00 10.26 -1.76
CA LEU A 19 -2.23 9.07 -1.41
C LEU A 19 -0.80 9.57 -1.16
N ALA A 20 -0.31 9.42 0.07
CA ALA A 20 1.07 9.75 0.40
C ALA A 20 2.00 9.05 -0.61
N PRO A 21 3.03 9.73 -1.12
CA PRO A 21 3.96 9.12 -2.05
C PRO A 21 4.53 7.87 -1.39
N ALA A 22 4.45 6.73 -2.07
CA ALA A 22 5.16 5.53 -1.65
C ALA A 22 6.65 5.89 -1.59
N GLY A 23 7.21 5.93 -0.38
CA GLY A 23 8.64 6.11 -0.17
C GLY A 23 9.42 5.00 -0.89
N PRO A 24 10.70 5.23 -1.21
CA PRO A 24 11.50 4.28 -1.96
C PRO A 24 11.55 2.94 -1.22
N SER A 25 11.11 1.89 -1.91
CA SER A 25 11.06 0.51 -1.39
C SER A 25 12.43 -0.18 -1.41
N ASN A 26 13.50 0.56 -1.72
CA ASN A 26 14.84 0.01 -1.91
C ASN A 26 15.84 0.64 -0.92
N PRO A 27 16.57 -0.16 -0.12
CA PRO A 27 17.55 0.35 0.84
C PRO A 27 18.72 1.10 0.16
N ALA A 28 19.04 0.76 -1.10
CA ALA A 28 20.10 1.42 -1.88
C ALA A 28 19.78 2.89 -2.24
N GLU A 29 18.51 3.30 -2.31
CA GLU A 29 18.12 4.68 -2.63
C GLU A 29 18.20 5.60 -1.41
N ARG A 30 18.20 5.04 -0.18
CA ARG A 30 18.35 5.81 1.07
C ARG A 30 19.78 6.30 1.30
N GLU A 31 20.79 5.55 0.86
CA GLU A 31 22.20 5.94 1.04
C GLU A 31 22.63 7.08 0.11
N ALA A 32 22.09 7.16 -1.11
CA ALA A 32 22.46 8.21 -2.06
C ALA A 32 22.00 9.62 -1.64
N GLY A 33 20.93 9.73 -0.84
CA GLY A 33 20.38 11.01 -0.38
C GLY A 33 21.15 11.69 0.75
N HIS A 34 22.08 10.99 1.42
CA HIS A 34 22.88 11.56 2.52
C HIS A 34 24.30 11.97 2.11
N ALA A 35 24.73 11.67 0.88
CA ALA A 35 26.10 11.92 0.44
C ALA A 35 26.34 13.31 -0.19
N ALA A 36 25.31 14.14 -0.39
CA ALA A 36 25.44 15.39 -1.14
C ALA A 36 25.69 16.66 -0.29
N ASP A 37 25.56 16.61 1.02
CA ASP A 37 25.76 17.78 1.90
C ASP A 37 26.79 17.48 2.99
N SER A 38 28.07 17.71 2.70
CA SER A 38 29.13 17.98 3.70
C SER A 38 30.45 18.35 3.00
N ALA A 39 30.51 19.55 2.42
CA ALA A 39 31.77 20.23 2.12
C ALA A 39 32.01 21.32 3.17
N GLY A 40 32.85 21.06 4.16
CA GLY A 40 33.24 22.03 5.19
C GLY A 40 34.14 21.39 6.24
N GLY A 41 35.43 21.71 6.20
CA GLY A 41 36.47 21.06 7.00
C GLY A 41 36.55 21.46 8.48
N GLY A 42 37.36 20.69 9.22
CA GLY A 42 37.79 21.01 10.59
C GLY A 42 37.96 19.75 11.44
N GLY A 43 39.20 19.36 11.72
CA GLY A 43 39.56 18.08 12.33
C GLY A 43 39.33 17.92 13.84
N GLY A 44 39.31 16.65 14.27
CA GLY A 44 39.38 16.17 15.66
C GLY A 44 39.11 14.66 15.72
N PRO A 45 39.83 13.86 16.54
CA PRO A 45 39.92 12.42 16.34
C PRO A 45 38.71 11.64 16.90
N ALA A 46 38.25 10.69 16.07
CA ALA A 46 37.61 9.42 16.40
C ALA A 46 36.74 9.32 17.68
N THR A 47 35.42 9.32 17.45
CA THR A 47 34.49 8.41 18.16
C THR A 47 33.72 7.58 17.13
N ALA A 48 34.41 6.62 16.53
CA ALA A 48 33.78 5.55 15.76
C ALA A 48 33.16 4.53 16.75
N ALA A 49 32.01 4.89 17.35
CA ALA A 49 31.23 3.95 18.18
C ALA A 49 29.74 4.32 18.31
N ALA A 50 29.14 4.98 17.31
CA ALA A 50 27.72 5.34 17.36
C ALA A 50 26.93 5.05 16.05
N GLY A 51 27.49 4.25 15.14
CA GLY A 51 26.84 3.91 13.86
C GLY A 51 26.15 2.54 13.81
N ALA A 52 26.55 1.59 14.66
CA ALA A 52 26.11 0.20 14.55
C ALA A 52 24.79 -0.13 15.29
N GLY A 53 24.36 0.73 16.22
CA GLY A 53 23.14 0.50 17.02
C GLY A 53 21.85 0.98 16.36
N GLY A 54 21.92 1.98 15.47
CA GLY A 54 20.74 2.58 14.84
C GLY A 54 20.10 1.69 13.78
N GLY A 55 20.92 1.00 12.97
CA GLY A 55 20.44 0.07 11.94
C GLY A 55 19.72 -1.14 12.53
N VAL A 56 20.31 -1.76 13.55
CA VAL A 56 19.76 -2.96 14.20
C VAL A 56 18.47 -2.64 14.97
N ALA A 57 18.42 -1.49 15.67
CA ALA A 57 17.22 -1.04 16.37
C ALA A 57 16.09 -0.64 15.42
N ALA A 58 16.40 0.02 14.29
CA ALA A 58 15.41 0.35 13.27
C ALA A 58 14.88 -0.90 12.56
N THR A 59 15.72 -1.90 12.28
CA THR A 59 15.28 -3.19 11.74
C THR A 59 14.48 -4.01 12.75
N ALA A 60 14.84 -3.96 14.05
CA ALA A 60 14.08 -4.65 15.09
C ALA A 60 12.72 -3.99 15.35
N ALA A 61 12.65 -2.66 15.30
CA ALA A 61 11.40 -1.91 15.37
C ALA A 61 10.51 -2.19 14.15
N ALA A 62 11.07 -2.16 12.93
CA ALA A 62 10.34 -2.52 11.71
C ALA A 62 9.83 -3.97 11.73
N ALA A 63 10.65 -4.91 12.22
CA ALA A 63 10.23 -6.31 12.37
C ALA A 63 9.14 -6.51 13.43
N ALA A 64 9.18 -5.74 14.52
CA ALA A 64 8.14 -5.75 15.54
C ALA A 64 6.82 -5.15 15.01
N ASP A 65 6.90 -4.05 14.25
CA ASP A 65 5.75 -3.44 13.58
C ASP A 65 5.14 -4.39 12.54
N ASP A 66 5.97 -5.08 11.75
CA ASP A 66 5.50 -6.08 10.80
C ASP A 66 4.81 -7.27 11.47
N ALA A 67 5.34 -7.76 12.60
CA ALA A 67 4.73 -8.84 13.39
C ALA A 67 3.40 -8.42 14.03
N LEU A 68 3.30 -7.17 14.51
CA LEU A 68 2.06 -6.58 15.01
C LEU A 68 1.00 -6.47 13.90
N GLU A 69 1.40 -6.03 12.72
CA GLU A 69 0.48 -5.98 11.57
C GLU A 69 0.05 -7.37 11.11
N GLU A 70 0.93 -8.36 11.15
CA GLU A 70 0.60 -9.73 10.76
C GLU A 70 -0.41 -10.39 11.72
N SER A 71 -0.18 -10.25 13.03
CA SER A 71 -1.13 -10.72 14.06
C SER A 71 -2.49 -10.01 14.00
N HIS A 72 -2.51 -8.75 13.59
CA HIS A 72 -3.75 -8.01 13.35
C HIS A 72 -4.61 -8.66 12.25
N TRP A 73 -4.01 -9.09 11.14
CA TRP A 73 -4.77 -9.73 10.06
C TRP A 73 -5.32 -11.11 10.47
N GLU A 74 -4.60 -11.85 11.30
CA GLU A 74 -5.13 -13.10 11.88
C GLU A 74 -6.38 -12.83 12.73
N LEU A 75 -6.33 -11.82 13.60
CA LEU A 75 -7.47 -11.39 14.40
C LEU A 75 -8.67 -10.97 13.54
N VAL A 76 -8.44 -10.24 12.45
CA VAL A 76 -9.48 -9.85 11.49
C VAL A 76 -10.16 -11.09 10.90
N LEU A 77 -9.37 -12.07 10.45
CA LEU A 77 -9.89 -13.29 9.81
C LEU A 77 -10.70 -14.15 10.80
N GLU A 78 -10.19 -14.32 12.02
CA GLU A 78 -10.87 -15.08 13.09
C GLU A 78 -12.18 -14.39 13.50
N SER A 79 -12.16 -13.07 13.64
CA SER A 79 -13.34 -12.28 14.02
C SER A 79 -14.42 -12.27 12.93
N THR A 80 -14.02 -12.32 11.66
CA THR A 80 -14.94 -12.31 10.52
C THR A 80 -15.68 -13.65 10.35
N LYS A 81 -15.16 -14.74 10.94
CA LYS A 81 -15.77 -16.09 10.86
C LYS A 81 -16.05 -16.52 9.41
N LEU A 82 -15.01 -16.49 8.59
CA LEU A 82 -15.12 -16.90 7.18
C LEU A 82 -15.37 -18.40 7.06
N THR A 83 -16.17 -18.79 6.08
CA THR A 83 -16.20 -20.19 5.62
C THR A 83 -14.95 -20.48 4.78
N ARG A 84 -14.57 -21.76 4.67
CA ARG A 84 -13.41 -22.17 3.85
C ARG A 84 -13.58 -21.77 2.37
N MET A 85 -14.81 -21.84 1.83
CA MET A 85 -15.09 -21.42 0.47
C MET A 85 -14.90 -19.91 0.30
N GLN A 86 -15.42 -19.10 1.22
CA GLN A 86 -15.19 -17.65 1.22
C GLN A 86 -13.69 -17.34 1.28
N ALA A 87 -12.93 -18.01 2.15
CA ALA A 87 -11.48 -17.84 2.24
C ALA A 87 -10.76 -18.13 0.91
N LEU A 88 -11.13 -19.19 0.19
CA LEU A 88 -10.55 -19.48 -1.12
C LEU A 88 -10.90 -18.41 -2.17
N LEU A 89 -12.15 -17.94 -2.18
CA LEU A 89 -12.59 -16.86 -3.08
C LEU A 89 -11.88 -15.53 -2.77
N LEU A 90 -11.77 -15.17 -1.49
CA LEU A 90 -11.02 -13.99 -1.04
C LEU A 90 -9.56 -14.08 -1.44
N LEU A 91 -8.90 -15.23 -1.24
CA LEU A 91 -7.50 -15.41 -1.63
C LEU A 91 -7.31 -15.24 -3.14
N THR A 92 -8.20 -15.80 -3.94
CA THR A 92 -8.17 -15.65 -5.41
C THR A 92 -8.34 -14.19 -5.81
N LEU A 93 -9.29 -13.49 -5.20
CA LEU A 93 -9.52 -12.07 -5.41
C LEU A 93 -8.30 -11.22 -5.02
N LEU A 94 -7.69 -11.51 -3.87
CA LEU A 94 -6.50 -10.81 -3.37
C LEU A 94 -5.30 -10.97 -4.31
N ARG A 95 -5.07 -12.18 -4.81
CA ARG A 95 -3.99 -12.46 -5.79
C ARG A 95 -4.24 -11.74 -7.11
N HIS A 96 -5.46 -11.82 -7.63
CA HIS A 96 -5.82 -11.14 -8.87
C HIS A 96 -5.71 -9.62 -8.73
N HIS A 97 -6.23 -9.07 -7.63
CA HIS A 97 -6.15 -7.64 -7.33
C HIS A 97 -4.70 -7.17 -7.17
N GLY A 98 -3.89 -7.92 -6.41
CA GLY A 98 -2.47 -7.65 -6.23
C GLY A 98 -1.70 -7.64 -7.54
N SER A 99 -1.90 -8.65 -8.40
CA SER A 99 -1.31 -8.67 -9.75
C SER A 99 -1.71 -7.46 -10.56
N LYS A 100 -3.00 -7.09 -10.55
CA LYS A 100 -3.49 -5.95 -11.33
C LYS A 100 -2.90 -4.62 -10.85
N LEU A 101 -2.76 -4.43 -9.53
CA LEU A 101 -2.12 -3.24 -8.97
C LEU A 101 -0.62 -3.20 -9.26
N ALA A 102 0.06 -4.35 -9.25
CA ALA A 102 1.47 -4.44 -9.62
C ALA A 102 1.70 -4.03 -11.10
N ASP A 103 0.84 -4.50 -12.01
CA ASP A 103 0.89 -4.11 -13.43
C ASP A 103 0.70 -2.60 -13.62
N LEU A 104 -0.28 -2.02 -12.92
CA LEU A 104 -0.56 -0.58 -12.99
C LEU A 104 0.58 0.25 -12.38
N ALA A 105 1.16 -0.20 -11.27
CA ALA A 105 2.31 0.44 -10.65
C ALA A 105 3.55 0.39 -11.55
N ALA A 106 3.78 -0.72 -12.26
CA ALA A 106 4.84 -0.84 -13.24
C ALA A 106 4.63 0.09 -14.44
N GLU A 107 3.40 0.20 -14.95
CA GLU A 107 3.03 1.17 -15.99
C GLU A 107 3.27 2.60 -15.51
N ARG A 108 2.88 2.94 -14.29
CA ARG A 108 3.11 4.25 -13.67
C ARG A 108 4.60 4.58 -13.57
N ALA A 109 5.41 3.64 -13.08
CA ALA A 109 6.86 3.82 -12.97
C ALA A 109 7.49 4.07 -14.36
N ARG A 110 7.08 3.31 -15.37
CA ARG A 110 7.54 3.52 -16.76
C ARG A 110 7.16 4.89 -17.29
N LEU A 111 5.92 5.34 -17.12
CA LEU A 111 5.46 6.65 -17.58
C LEU A 111 6.19 7.79 -16.86
N SER A 112 6.44 7.65 -15.56
CA SER A 112 7.23 8.61 -14.76
C SER A 112 8.66 8.74 -15.27
N LEU A 113 9.33 7.62 -15.57
CA LEU A 113 10.68 7.64 -16.15
C LEU A 113 10.69 8.31 -17.53
N GLN A 114 9.68 8.05 -18.36
CA GLN A 114 9.54 8.74 -19.65
C GLN A 114 9.37 10.25 -19.47
N LEU A 115 8.53 10.68 -18.51
CA LEU A 115 8.34 12.09 -18.21
C LEU A 115 9.64 12.75 -17.73
N GLN A 116 10.35 12.13 -16.77
CA GLN A 116 11.64 12.61 -16.29
C GLN A 116 12.66 12.75 -17.43
N SER A 117 12.78 11.73 -18.28
CA SER A 117 13.68 11.76 -19.43
C SER A 117 13.32 12.88 -20.42
N SER A 118 12.03 13.15 -20.62
CA SER A 118 11.56 14.21 -21.51
C SER A 118 11.78 15.63 -20.96
N THR A 119 11.96 15.77 -19.64
CA THR A 119 12.27 17.06 -18.99
C THR A 119 13.78 17.35 -18.93
N ALA A 120 14.63 16.33 -19.07
CA ALA A 120 16.07 16.47 -18.93
C ALA A 120 16.77 17.05 -20.18
N LEU A 121 16.14 17.00 -21.37
CA LEU A 121 16.72 17.57 -22.59
C LEU A 121 16.27 19.03 -22.82
N PRO A 122 17.19 19.99 -22.99
CA PRO A 122 16.83 21.32 -23.45
C PRO A 122 16.32 21.23 -24.89
N PRO A 123 15.15 21.82 -25.23
CA PRO A 123 14.63 21.77 -26.59
C PRO A 123 15.53 22.56 -27.54
N ALA A 124 16.12 21.86 -28.51
CA ALA A 124 16.92 22.47 -29.57
C ALA A 124 16.01 23.19 -30.58
N GLY A 125 15.71 24.46 -30.32
CA GLY A 125 14.94 25.32 -31.23
C GLY A 125 13.45 25.46 -30.89
N MET A 126 12.83 26.50 -31.46
CA MET A 126 11.44 26.91 -31.17
C MET A 126 10.40 25.85 -31.53
N PHE A 127 10.58 25.16 -32.65
CA PHE A 127 9.67 24.08 -33.11
C PHE A 127 9.85 22.79 -32.30
N ALA A 128 11.08 22.43 -31.92
CA ALA A 128 11.35 21.30 -31.03
C ALA A 128 10.75 21.50 -29.63
N ARG A 129 10.63 22.76 -29.18
CA ARG A 129 9.96 23.11 -27.91
C ARG A 129 8.45 22.82 -27.97
N GLY A 130 7.79 23.03 -29.12
CA GLY A 130 6.37 22.70 -29.31
C GLY A 130 6.11 21.20 -29.20
N ASP A 131 6.85 20.38 -29.96
CA ASP A 131 6.68 18.93 -29.95
C ASP A 131 7.04 18.31 -28.59
N ALA A 132 8.08 18.81 -27.92
CA ALA A 132 8.45 18.38 -26.57
C ALA A 132 7.32 18.68 -25.56
N SER A 133 6.68 19.84 -25.65
CA SER A 133 5.57 20.21 -24.77
C SER A 133 4.34 19.33 -24.98
N LEU A 134 3.99 19.00 -26.23
CA LEU A 134 2.86 18.11 -26.54
C LEU A 134 3.10 16.68 -26.00
N ARG A 135 4.33 16.17 -26.10
CA ARG A 135 4.70 14.87 -25.54
C ARG A 135 4.61 14.85 -24.01
N GLN A 136 5.05 15.92 -23.34
CA GLN A 136 4.93 16.04 -21.88
C GLN A 136 3.48 16.07 -21.43
N VAL A 137 2.62 16.83 -22.11
CA VAL A 137 1.17 16.87 -21.83
C VAL A 137 0.56 15.47 -21.97
N ALA A 138 0.86 14.77 -23.07
CA ALA A 138 0.36 13.41 -23.29
C ALA A 138 0.82 12.41 -22.20
N LEU A 139 2.06 12.52 -21.72
CA LEU A 139 2.58 11.69 -20.61
C LEU A 139 1.88 11.98 -19.29
N VAL A 140 1.61 13.25 -18.98
CA VAL A 140 0.87 13.66 -17.77
C VAL A 140 -0.58 13.15 -17.83
N GLU A 141 -1.23 13.23 -19.00
CA GLU A 141 -2.57 12.68 -19.18
C GLU A 141 -2.60 11.16 -19.01
N ALA A 142 -1.60 10.45 -19.57
CA ALA A 142 -1.46 9.01 -19.42
C ALA A 142 -1.25 8.60 -17.95
N LEU A 143 -0.41 9.33 -17.20
CA LEU A 143 -0.24 9.14 -15.76
C LEU A 143 -1.55 9.35 -15.00
N GLY A 144 -2.27 10.43 -15.31
CA GLY A 144 -3.59 10.70 -14.72
C GLY A 144 -4.60 9.59 -15.01
N ALA A 145 -4.59 9.03 -16.23
CA ALA A 145 -5.44 7.90 -16.60
C ALA A 145 -5.05 6.62 -15.85
N ASN A 146 -3.76 6.34 -15.69
CA ASN A 146 -3.28 5.19 -14.93
C ASN A 146 -3.68 5.27 -13.44
N VAL A 147 -3.51 6.43 -12.79
CA VAL A 147 -3.95 6.62 -11.39
C VAL A 147 -5.47 6.44 -11.23
N ARG A 148 -6.27 6.90 -12.20
CA ARG A 148 -7.72 6.63 -12.19
C ARG A 148 -8.02 5.14 -12.30
N ARG A 149 -7.30 4.40 -13.15
CA ARG A 149 -7.43 2.93 -13.26
C ARG A 149 -7.05 2.22 -11.96
N GLU A 150 -6.00 2.66 -11.27
CA GLU A 150 -5.62 2.12 -9.94
C GLU A 150 -6.77 2.29 -8.94
N ARG A 151 -7.34 3.50 -8.85
CA ARG A 151 -8.48 3.78 -7.97
C ARG A 151 -9.71 2.96 -8.34
N THR A 152 -10.03 2.85 -9.63
CA THR A 152 -11.14 2.02 -10.10
C THR A 152 -10.91 0.55 -9.75
N ALA A 153 -9.70 0.02 -9.94
CA ALA A 153 -9.37 -1.36 -9.59
C ALA A 153 -9.52 -1.60 -8.07
N ALA A 154 -9.10 -0.66 -7.24
CA ALA A 154 -9.28 -0.73 -5.79
C ALA A 154 -10.76 -0.73 -5.38
N MET A 155 -11.57 0.16 -5.96
CA MET A 155 -13.01 0.20 -5.70
C MET A 155 -13.71 -1.09 -6.16
N VAL A 156 -13.40 -1.59 -7.35
CA VAL A 156 -13.96 -2.86 -7.85
C VAL A 156 -13.57 -4.02 -6.94
N GLY A 157 -12.30 -4.11 -6.52
CA GLY A 157 -11.84 -5.12 -5.57
C GLY A 157 -12.64 -5.09 -4.26
N MET A 158 -12.91 -3.90 -3.73
CA MET A 158 -13.72 -3.71 -2.52
C MET A 158 -15.19 -4.12 -2.74
N GLN A 159 -15.79 -3.80 -3.88
CA GLN A 159 -17.18 -4.20 -4.18
C GLN A 159 -17.32 -5.71 -4.34
N VAL A 160 -16.35 -6.38 -4.98
CA VAL A 160 -16.37 -7.84 -5.10
C VAL A 160 -16.14 -8.50 -3.74
N LEU A 161 -15.23 -7.96 -2.90
CA LEU A 161 -15.05 -8.43 -1.52
C LEU A 161 -16.36 -8.34 -0.72
N ARG A 162 -17.06 -7.20 -0.81
CA ARG A 162 -18.37 -7.01 -0.19
C ARG A 162 -19.40 -8.04 -0.68
N ALA A 163 -19.37 -8.43 -1.95
CA ALA A 163 -20.28 -9.42 -2.51
C ALA A 163 -20.00 -10.86 -2.04
N VAL A 164 -18.76 -11.18 -1.65
CA VAL A 164 -18.39 -12.51 -1.14
C VAL A 164 -18.76 -12.68 0.34
N LEU A 165 -18.81 -11.58 1.10
CA LEU A 165 -19.05 -11.58 2.53
C LEU A 165 -20.54 -11.39 2.85
N ALA A 166 -21.05 -12.10 3.86
CA ALA A 166 -22.36 -11.81 4.41
C ALA A 166 -22.38 -10.40 5.04
N PRO A 167 -23.55 -9.73 5.16
CA PRO A 167 -23.62 -8.35 5.67
C PRO A 167 -22.96 -8.15 7.05
N ALA A 168 -23.12 -9.11 7.96
CA ALA A 168 -22.48 -9.07 9.27
C ALA A 168 -20.95 -9.22 9.18
N GLN A 169 -20.47 -10.14 8.34
CA GLN A 169 -19.03 -10.35 8.09
C GLN A 169 -18.41 -9.09 7.47
N TRP A 170 -19.11 -8.45 6.52
CA TRP A 170 -18.69 -7.19 5.93
C TRP A 170 -18.58 -6.06 6.97
N ALA A 171 -19.54 -5.94 7.88
CA ALA A 171 -19.49 -4.95 8.95
C ALA A 171 -18.29 -5.17 9.88
N THR A 172 -18.03 -6.41 10.28
CA THR A 172 -16.85 -6.77 11.08
C THR A 172 -15.56 -6.48 10.34
N TRP A 173 -15.49 -6.85 9.05
CA TRP A 173 -14.33 -6.56 8.21
C TRP A 173 -14.03 -5.06 8.17
N MET A 174 -15.03 -4.23 7.87
CA MET A 174 -14.85 -2.77 7.81
C MET A 174 -14.48 -2.14 9.15
N ALA A 175 -14.96 -2.71 10.26
CA ALA A 175 -14.60 -2.23 11.60
C ALA A 175 -13.16 -2.55 11.98
N LEU A 176 -12.62 -3.67 11.49
CA LEU A 176 -11.30 -4.17 11.87
C LEU A 176 -10.21 -3.90 10.83
N SER A 177 -10.57 -3.58 9.58
CA SER A 177 -9.63 -3.34 8.47
C SER A 177 -9.65 -1.86 8.02
N PRO A 178 -9.12 -0.92 8.81
CA PRO A 178 -9.11 0.50 8.44
C PRO A 178 -8.14 0.80 7.28
N SER A 179 -7.17 -0.07 6.99
CA SER A 179 -6.05 0.17 6.08
C SER A 179 -6.17 -0.52 4.72
N TRP A 180 -7.39 -0.81 4.25
CA TRP A 180 -7.57 -1.29 2.88
C TRP A 180 -7.49 -0.11 1.88
N PRO A 181 -6.75 -0.20 0.75
CA PRO A 181 -6.06 -1.37 0.16
C PRO A 181 -4.66 -1.78 0.68
N PRO A 182 -3.81 -0.93 1.30
CA PRO A 182 -2.44 -1.28 1.67
C PRO A 182 -2.23 -2.62 2.39
N GLY A 183 -3.20 -3.05 3.21
CA GLY A 183 -3.13 -4.32 3.94
C GLY A 183 -3.50 -5.59 3.16
N ALA A 184 -3.89 -5.48 1.88
CA ALA A 184 -4.40 -6.63 1.10
C ALA A 184 -3.38 -7.78 0.97
N ALA A 185 -2.09 -7.47 0.78
CA ALA A 185 -1.04 -8.49 0.65
C ALA A 185 -0.85 -9.27 1.98
N LYS A 186 -0.82 -8.55 3.11
CA LYS A 186 -0.69 -9.14 4.45
C LYS A 186 -1.91 -9.99 4.80
N CYS A 187 -3.11 -9.51 4.47
CA CYS A 187 -4.34 -10.27 4.56
C CYS A 187 -4.27 -11.59 3.75
N GLY A 188 -3.77 -11.52 2.51
CA GLY A 188 -3.58 -12.70 1.66
C GLY A 188 -2.65 -13.74 2.29
N ALA A 189 -1.50 -13.30 2.82
CA ALA A 189 -0.57 -14.18 3.51
C ALA A 189 -1.18 -14.83 4.77
N ALA A 190 -1.89 -14.05 5.59
CA ALA A 190 -2.61 -14.58 6.76
C ALA A 190 -3.67 -15.63 6.36
N LEU A 191 -4.37 -15.40 5.25
CA LEU A 191 -5.38 -16.31 4.72
C LEU A 191 -4.78 -17.62 4.18
N GLU A 192 -3.64 -17.55 3.50
CA GLU A 192 -2.89 -18.74 3.07
C GLU A 192 -2.46 -19.60 4.26
N ARG A 193 -1.93 -18.95 5.31
CA ARG A 193 -1.55 -19.64 6.55
C ARG A 193 -2.76 -20.25 7.27
N ALA A 194 -3.89 -19.56 7.31
CA ALA A 194 -5.14 -20.11 7.85
C ALA A 194 -5.64 -21.31 7.04
N LEU A 195 -5.60 -21.25 5.70
CA LEU A 195 -6.01 -22.35 4.83
C LEU A 195 -5.13 -23.60 4.98
N ALA A 196 -3.83 -23.40 5.23
CA ALA A 196 -2.85 -24.45 5.48
C ALA A 196 -3.05 -25.17 6.83
N ARG A 197 -3.56 -24.47 7.86
CA ARG A 197 -3.82 -25.05 9.19
C ARG A 197 -4.94 -26.10 9.21
N GLY A 198 -5.83 -26.11 8.21
CA GLY A 198 -6.90 -27.11 8.07
C GLY A 198 -8.31 -26.51 8.13
N PRO A 199 -9.37 -27.34 8.03
CA PRO A 199 -10.75 -26.87 8.01
C PRO A 199 -11.24 -26.31 9.34
N GLU A 200 -10.63 -26.69 10.47
CA GLU A 200 -11.03 -26.29 11.82
C GLU A 200 -10.89 -24.77 12.08
N ALA A 201 -10.04 -24.09 11.30
CA ALA A 201 -9.84 -22.65 11.38
C ALA A 201 -11.00 -21.82 10.77
N PHE A 202 -12.00 -22.47 10.17
CA PHE A 202 -13.08 -21.81 9.44
C PHE A 202 -14.44 -22.12 10.03
N ALA A 203 -15.38 -21.18 9.87
CA ALA A 203 -16.75 -21.42 10.25
C ALA A 203 -17.33 -22.59 9.45
N THR A 204 -17.94 -23.55 10.13
CA THR A 204 -18.78 -24.57 9.50
C THR A 204 -19.93 -23.86 8.79
N SER A 205 -20.14 -24.17 7.51
CA SER A 205 -21.30 -23.69 6.77
C SER A 205 -22.56 -24.14 7.49
N ALA A 206 -23.21 -23.24 8.23
CA ALA A 206 -24.56 -23.46 8.69
C ALA A 206 -25.45 -23.38 7.45
N VAL A 207 -25.84 -24.56 6.95
CA VAL A 207 -26.87 -24.72 5.92
C VAL A 207 -28.20 -24.20 6.45
#